data_AF-S0FVM9-F1
#
_entry.id   AF-S0FVM9-F1
#
_cell.length_a   1.000
_cell.length_b   1.000
_cell.length_c   1.000
_cell.angle_alpha   90.00
_cell.angle_beta   90.00
_cell.angle_gamma   90.00
#
_symmetry.space_group_name_H-M   'P 1'
#
loop_
_entity.id
_entity.type
_entity.pdbx_description
1 polymer ?
#
loop_
_entity_poly.entity_id
_entity_poly.type
_entity_poly.pdbx_seq_one_letter_code
_entity_poly.pdbx_strand_id
1 'polypeptide(L)'
;MAEAVIKLGKKKARSLFIDKVKEILPEGGNLNACLTCGACSSGCPATGLRDMDPRKFLRMAALGMDEEIAASDWPWMCTMCQRCIYVCPMKIDIPQLVFNARALRPREERPKGILGSCDMALRNDTGSAMGTTEEDFEFVVEDVLEEYREAQPEFADMQAPIDKQGAEFFLNQNSREPVTEPDELVPLWKILHLAGVDWTYGSKGWAGENYCLFLADNDGWKHLTKTSADQANKLGCKTFLNTE
;
A
#
# COMPACT_ATOMS: atom_id res chain seq x y z
N MET A 1 21.15 -55.31 -15.57
CA MET A 1 19.72 -54.91 -15.49
C MET A 1 19.68 -53.40 -15.52
N ALA A 2 19.14 -52.80 -16.57
CA ALA A 2 19.01 -51.35 -16.65
C ALA A 2 17.84 -50.93 -15.76
N GLU A 3 18.09 -50.05 -14.80
CA GLU A 3 17.04 -49.47 -13.94
C GLU A 3 15.95 -48.83 -14.81
N ALA A 4 14.69 -49.07 -14.43
CA ALA A 4 13.55 -48.56 -15.14
C ALA A 4 13.61 -47.02 -15.20
N VAL A 5 13.64 -46.47 -16.41
CA VAL A 5 13.52 -45.02 -16.65
C VAL A 5 12.24 -44.56 -15.97
N ILE A 6 12.37 -43.75 -14.91
CA ILE A 6 11.24 -43.11 -14.25
C ILE A 6 10.64 -42.13 -15.26
N LYS A 7 9.54 -42.56 -15.91
CA LYS A 7 8.72 -41.68 -16.72
C LYS A 7 7.91 -40.80 -15.76
N LEU A 8 8.38 -39.59 -15.53
CA LEU A 8 7.57 -38.55 -14.90
C LEU A 8 6.33 -38.34 -15.79
N GLY A 9 5.19 -38.84 -15.33
CA GLY A 9 3.93 -38.71 -16.05
C GLY A 9 3.66 -37.24 -16.32
N LYS A 10 3.26 -36.90 -17.55
CA LYS A 10 2.68 -35.59 -17.87
C LYS A 10 1.35 -35.46 -17.13
N LYS A 11 1.39 -35.16 -15.82
CA LYS A 11 0.24 -34.54 -15.15
C LYS A 11 -0.06 -33.31 -15.99
N LYS A 12 -1.30 -33.18 -16.49
CA LYS A 12 -1.78 -31.97 -17.17
C LYS A 12 -1.22 -30.78 -16.41
N ALA A 13 -0.51 -29.88 -17.11
CA ALA A 13 0.10 -28.71 -16.51
C ALA A 13 -1.01 -27.96 -15.76
N ARG A 14 -1.09 -28.14 -14.44
CA ARG A 14 -1.88 -27.28 -13.56
C ARG A 14 -1.28 -25.91 -13.81
N SER A 15 -2.08 -24.95 -14.27
CA SER A 15 -1.64 -23.55 -14.39
C SER A 15 -1.15 -23.15 -13.00
N LEU A 16 0.17 -22.98 -12.87
CA LEU A 16 0.80 -22.66 -11.60
C LEU A 16 0.46 -21.21 -11.27
N PHE A 17 0.31 -20.91 -9.99
CA PHE A 17 0.15 -19.53 -9.52
C PHE A 17 1.20 -18.59 -10.13
N ILE A 18 2.47 -19.02 -10.15
CA ILE A 18 3.57 -18.21 -10.68
C ILE A 18 3.41 -17.90 -12.19
N ASP A 19 2.78 -18.78 -12.96
CA ASP A 19 2.56 -18.56 -14.40
C ASP A 19 1.46 -17.51 -14.63
N LYS A 20 0.39 -17.54 -13.83
CA LYS A 20 -0.65 -16.49 -13.83
C LYS A 20 -0.07 -15.12 -13.48
N VAL A 21 0.85 -15.08 -12.51
CA VAL A 21 1.53 -13.82 -12.15
C VAL A 21 2.44 -13.33 -13.27
N LYS A 22 3.12 -14.22 -14.01
CA LYS A 22 3.94 -13.79 -15.17
C LYS A 22 3.09 -13.17 -16.28
N GLU A 23 1.86 -13.62 -16.48
CA GLU A 23 0.98 -13.08 -17.53
C GLU A 23 0.55 -11.63 -17.27
N ILE A 24 0.47 -11.21 -16.00
CA ILE A 24 0.04 -9.86 -15.61
C ILE A 24 1.21 -8.89 -15.44
N LEU A 25 2.44 -9.38 -15.23
CA LEU A 25 3.60 -8.53 -14.98
C LEU A 25 4.35 -8.20 -16.28
N PRO A 26 4.88 -6.98 -16.42
CA PRO A 26 5.81 -6.65 -17.49
C PRO A 26 6.96 -7.65 -17.55
N GLU A 27 7.23 -8.21 -18.73
CA GLU A 27 8.30 -9.22 -18.95
C GLU A 27 8.21 -10.43 -17.99
N GLY A 28 7.03 -10.70 -17.42
CA GLY A 28 6.81 -11.73 -16.43
C GLY A 28 7.54 -11.52 -15.09
N GLY A 29 7.94 -10.28 -14.78
CA GLY A 29 8.59 -9.91 -13.51
C GLY A 29 9.94 -10.60 -13.27
N ASN A 30 10.59 -11.10 -14.33
CA ASN A 30 11.82 -11.90 -14.26
C ASN A 30 11.73 -13.14 -13.35
N LEU A 31 10.52 -13.64 -13.07
CA LEU A 31 10.29 -14.67 -12.05
C LEU A 31 10.99 -16.01 -12.34
N ASN A 32 11.34 -16.28 -13.60
CA ASN A 32 12.07 -17.47 -14.03
C ASN A 32 13.60 -17.32 -14.01
N ALA A 33 14.14 -16.12 -13.73
CA ALA A 33 15.56 -15.82 -13.84
C ALA A 33 16.35 -16.06 -12.53
N CYS A 34 15.72 -16.64 -11.51
CA CYS A 34 16.31 -16.80 -10.18
C CYS A 34 17.53 -17.72 -10.15
N LEU A 35 18.68 -17.15 -9.79
CA LEU A 35 19.93 -17.89 -9.53
C LEU A 35 20.05 -18.42 -8.10
N THR A 36 19.05 -18.19 -7.25
CA THR A 36 19.02 -18.62 -5.84
C THR A 36 20.15 -18.07 -4.95
N CYS A 37 20.73 -16.92 -5.31
CA CYS A 37 21.91 -16.34 -4.65
C CYS A 37 21.69 -15.82 -3.21
N GLY A 38 20.44 -15.55 -2.80
CA GLY A 38 20.11 -15.13 -1.42
C GLY A 38 20.20 -13.63 -1.12
N ALA A 39 20.55 -12.79 -2.09
CA ALA A 39 20.63 -11.33 -1.89
C ALA A 39 19.30 -10.70 -1.40
N CYS A 40 18.16 -11.22 -1.90
CA CYS A 40 16.85 -10.77 -1.43
C CYS A 40 16.62 -11.12 0.05
N SER A 41 17.08 -12.29 0.51
CA SER A 41 16.92 -12.73 1.89
C SER A 41 17.80 -11.92 2.84
N SER A 42 19.04 -11.59 2.46
CA SER A 42 19.93 -10.77 3.30
C SER A 42 19.45 -9.33 3.48
N GLY A 43 18.76 -8.76 2.49
CA GLY A 43 18.24 -7.38 2.57
C GLY A 43 16.82 -7.25 3.13
N CYS A 44 16.12 -8.37 3.36
CA CYS A 44 14.73 -8.35 3.76
C CYS A 44 14.57 -8.35 5.29
N PRO A 45 13.83 -7.38 5.86
CA PRO A 45 13.56 -7.35 7.31
C PRO A 45 12.61 -8.48 7.75
N ALA A 46 11.86 -9.09 6.83
CA ALA A 46 10.94 -10.19 7.11
C ALA A 46 11.60 -11.59 7.02
N THR A 47 12.91 -11.66 6.72
CA THR A 47 13.65 -12.92 6.70
C THR A 47 13.68 -13.53 8.09
N GLY A 48 13.38 -14.82 8.19
CA GLY A 48 13.36 -15.57 9.45
C GLY A 48 12.02 -15.49 10.19
N LEU A 49 11.16 -14.51 9.87
CA LEU A 49 9.80 -14.49 10.38
C LEU A 49 9.05 -15.70 9.80
N ARG A 50 8.29 -16.42 10.64
CA ARG A 50 7.54 -17.62 10.24
C ARG A 50 8.40 -18.66 9.51
N ASP A 51 9.69 -18.75 9.86
CA ASP A 51 10.69 -19.67 9.29
C ASP A 51 10.91 -19.55 7.77
N MET A 52 10.60 -18.37 7.22
CA MET A 52 10.54 -18.14 5.78
C MET A 52 11.36 -16.89 5.37
N ASP A 53 11.69 -16.79 4.10
CA ASP A 53 12.45 -15.68 3.51
C ASP A 53 12.08 -15.49 2.02
N PRO A 54 12.29 -14.33 1.39
CA PRO A 54 11.82 -14.06 0.03
C PRO A 54 12.36 -15.03 -1.04
N ARG A 55 13.57 -15.59 -0.86
CA ARG A 55 14.12 -16.58 -1.79
C ARG A 55 13.38 -17.92 -1.67
N LYS A 56 13.12 -18.38 -0.44
CA LYS A 56 12.31 -19.59 -0.22
C LYS A 56 10.92 -19.46 -0.84
N PHE A 57 10.24 -18.32 -0.63
CA PHE A 57 8.92 -18.07 -1.22
C PHE A 57 8.93 -18.10 -2.74
N LEU A 58 9.87 -17.41 -3.38
CA LEU A 58 10.02 -17.47 -4.83
C LEU A 58 10.28 -18.91 -5.32
N ARG A 59 11.08 -19.69 -4.57
CA ARG A 59 11.34 -21.08 -4.91
C ARG A 59 10.11 -21.98 -4.76
N MET A 60 9.31 -21.78 -3.71
CA MET A 60 8.03 -22.47 -3.53
C MET A 60 7.10 -22.21 -4.72
N ALA A 61 7.01 -20.95 -5.16
CA ALA A 61 6.18 -20.58 -6.31
C ALA A 61 6.68 -21.25 -7.60
N ALA A 62 8.00 -21.29 -7.81
CA ALA A 62 8.60 -21.97 -8.96
C ALA A 62 8.43 -23.50 -8.94
N LEU A 63 8.22 -24.10 -7.76
CA LEU A 63 7.97 -25.53 -7.58
C LEU A 63 6.48 -25.90 -7.61
N GLY A 64 5.58 -24.92 -7.75
CA GLY A 64 4.13 -25.14 -7.80
C GLY A 64 3.50 -25.49 -6.45
N MET A 65 4.12 -25.05 -5.34
CA MET A 65 3.63 -25.25 -3.97
C MET A 65 2.53 -24.23 -3.62
N ASP A 66 1.52 -24.12 -4.49
CA ASP A 66 0.50 -23.06 -4.44
C ASP A 66 -0.37 -23.15 -3.19
N GLU A 67 -0.65 -24.38 -2.73
CA GLU A 67 -1.46 -24.65 -1.53
C GLU A 67 -0.71 -24.24 -0.26
N GLU A 68 0.59 -24.54 -0.18
CA GLU A 68 1.45 -24.12 0.92
C GLU A 68 1.66 -22.60 0.94
N ILE A 69 1.72 -21.96 -0.23
CA ILE A 69 1.79 -20.51 -0.33
C ILE A 69 0.51 -19.87 0.21
N ALA A 70 -0.67 -20.36 -0.20
CA ALA A 70 -1.96 -19.83 0.24
C ALA A 70 -2.15 -19.99 1.77
N ALA A 71 -1.71 -21.12 2.32
CA ALA A 71 -1.74 -21.40 3.75
C ALA A 71 -0.69 -20.61 4.56
N SER A 72 0.36 -20.10 3.91
CA SER A 72 1.43 -19.38 4.59
C SER A 72 0.98 -17.99 5.05
N ASP A 73 1.38 -17.61 6.27
CA ASP A 73 1.22 -16.24 6.76
C ASP A 73 2.40 -15.32 6.40
N TRP A 74 3.49 -15.87 5.85
CA TRP A 74 4.65 -15.07 5.53
C TRP A 74 4.41 -13.96 4.50
N PRO A 75 3.58 -14.13 3.45
CA PRO A 75 3.24 -13.03 2.54
C PRO A 75 2.73 -11.76 3.25
N TRP A 76 2.16 -11.91 4.46
CA TRP A 76 1.68 -10.82 5.30
C TRP A 76 2.77 -10.17 6.18
N MET A 77 3.95 -10.78 6.29
CA MET A 77 5.12 -10.19 6.94
C MET A 77 5.91 -9.27 6.00
N CYS A 78 5.73 -9.43 4.68
CA CYS A 78 6.37 -8.61 3.68
C CYS A 78 5.77 -7.20 3.66
N THR A 79 6.60 -6.17 3.79
CA THR A 79 6.14 -4.76 3.70
C THR A 79 6.04 -4.24 2.26
N MET A 80 6.35 -5.08 1.26
CA MET A 80 6.44 -4.69 -0.16
C MET A 80 7.39 -3.51 -0.43
N CYS A 81 8.38 -3.26 0.44
CA CYS A 81 9.36 -2.17 0.31
C CYS A 81 10.33 -2.26 -0.88
N GLN A 82 10.19 -3.26 -1.75
CA GLN A 82 10.97 -3.48 -2.98
C GLN A 82 12.49 -3.62 -2.84
N ARG A 83 13.06 -3.59 -1.62
CA ARG A 83 14.50 -3.79 -1.37
C ARG A 83 15.06 -5.03 -2.09
N CYS A 84 14.29 -6.12 -2.10
CA CYS A 84 14.65 -7.36 -2.78
C CYS A 84 14.84 -7.19 -4.30
N ILE A 85 14.07 -6.34 -4.98
CA ILE A 85 14.25 -6.02 -6.40
C ILE A 85 15.54 -5.21 -6.60
N TYR A 86 15.75 -4.20 -5.75
CA TYR A 86 16.92 -3.32 -5.86
C TYR A 86 18.24 -4.09 -5.78
N VAL A 87 18.37 -5.00 -4.81
CA VAL A 87 19.58 -5.82 -4.62
C VAL A 87 19.66 -7.03 -5.55
N CYS A 88 18.58 -7.39 -6.25
CA CYS A 88 18.59 -8.56 -7.13
C CYS A 88 19.36 -8.26 -8.43
N PRO A 89 20.40 -9.04 -8.77
CA PRO A 89 21.10 -8.88 -10.06
C PRO A 89 20.21 -9.20 -11.26
N MET A 90 19.13 -9.97 -11.04
CA MET A 90 18.18 -10.40 -12.07
C MET A 90 16.87 -9.59 -12.04
N LYS A 91 16.78 -8.55 -11.19
CA LYS A 91 15.60 -7.68 -11.04
C LYS A 91 14.27 -8.43 -10.94
N ILE A 92 14.23 -9.45 -10.08
CA ILE A 92 13.07 -10.31 -9.88
C ILE A 92 12.04 -9.59 -9.02
N ASP A 93 10.81 -9.48 -9.51
CA ASP A 93 9.70 -8.79 -8.85
C ASP A 93 9.00 -9.68 -7.81
N ILE A 94 9.74 -9.99 -6.72
CA ILE A 94 9.20 -10.69 -5.56
C ILE A 94 8.05 -9.91 -4.88
N PRO A 95 8.08 -8.57 -4.75
CA PRO A 95 6.96 -7.82 -4.18
C PRO A 95 5.65 -8.05 -4.91
N GLN A 96 5.62 -8.01 -6.24
CA GLN A 96 4.40 -8.30 -7.00
C GLN A 96 3.97 -9.77 -6.88
N LEU A 97 4.92 -10.71 -6.81
CA LEU A 97 4.58 -12.10 -6.52
C LEU A 97 3.91 -12.25 -5.14
N VAL A 98 4.39 -11.52 -4.13
CA VAL A 98 3.79 -11.49 -2.78
C VAL A 98 2.38 -10.88 -2.81
N PHE A 99 2.21 -9.73 -3.46
CA PHE A 99 0.92 -9.06 -3.58
C PHE A 99 -0.14 -10.01 -4.15
N ASN A 100 0.18 -10.67 -5.27
CA ASN A 100 -0.74 -11.62 -5.90
C ASN A 100 -0.93 -12.91 -5.07
N ALA A 101 0.06 -13.32 -4.27
CA ALA A 101 -0.10 -14.48 -3.38
C ALA A 101 -1.07 -14.20 -2.23
N ARG A 102 -1.16 -12.95 -1.73
CA ARG A 102 -2.15 -12.58 -0.71
C ARG A 102 -3.59 -12.80 -1.20
N ALA A 103 -3.83 -12.61 -2.50
CA ALA A 103 -5.12 -12.83 -3.11
C ALA A 103 -5.53 -14.32 -3.20
N LEU A 104 -4.59 -15.26 -3.00
CA LEU A 104 -4.90 -16.69 -2.94
C LEU A 104 -5.72 -17.06 -1.70
N ARG A 105 -5.65 -16.26 -0.64
CA ARG A 105 -6.49 -16.43 0.55
C ARG A 105 -7.83 -15.70 0.35
N PRO A 106 -8.98 -16.34 0.63
CA PRO A 106 -10.29 -15.68 0.61
C PRO A 106 -10.27 -14.40 1.46
N ARG A 107 -10.97 -13.35 0.99
CA ARG A 107 -10.86 -11.98 1.56
C ARG A 107 -11.14 -11.96 3.06
N GLU A 108 -12.18 -12.65 3.48
CA GLU A 108 -12.68 -12.80 4.83
C GLU A 108 -11.73 -13.56 5.77
N GLU A 109 -10.78 -14.33 5.22
CA GLU A 109 -9.76 -15.06 5.99
C GLU A 109 -8.42 -14.32 6.08
N ARG A 110 -8.29 -13.16 5.43
CA ARG A 110 -7.09 -12.32 5.49
C ARG A 110 -6.96 -11.65 6.87
N PRO A 111 -5.76 -11.12 7.25
CA PRO A 111 -5.53 -10.57 8.58
C PRO A 111 -6.57 -9.50 8.98
N LYS A 112 -7.24 -9.73 10.10
CA LYS A 112 -8.39 -8.92 10.56
C LYS A 112 -8.10 -7.43 10.68
N GLY A 113 -6.89 -7.04 11.08
CA GLY A 113 -6.50 -5.62 11.18
C GLY A 113 -6.51 -4.93 9.81
N ILE A 114 -5.89 -5.55 8.80
CA ILE A 114 -5.83 -5.00 7.43
C ILE A 114 -7.22 -5.02 6.80
N LEU A 115 -7.95 -6.12 6.99
CA LEU A 115 -9.33 -6.25 6.50
C LEU A 115 -10.24 -5.17 7.08
N GLY A 116 -10.21 -4.99 8.40
CA GLY A 116 -11.02 -4.00 9.09
C GLY A 116 -10.71 -2.57 8.64
N SER A 117 -9.43 -2.21 8.51
CA SER A 117 -9.02 -0.89 8.01
C SER A 117 -9.43 -0.64 6.55
N CYS A 118 -9.32 -1.65 5.67
CA CYS A 118 -9.83 -1.52 4.30
C CYS A 118 -11.36 -1.37 4.29
N ASP A 119 -12.09 -2.14 5.09
CA ASP A 119 -13.54 -2.01 5.21
C ASP A 119 -13.95 -0.64 5.74
N MET A 120 -13.17 -0.02 6.65
CA MET A 120 -13.44 1.35 7.14
C MET A 120 -13.21 2.39 6.05
N ALA A 121 -12.09 2.28 5.33
CA ALA A 121 -11.77 3.18 4.23
C ALA A 121 -12.85 3.21 3.14
N LEU A 122 -13.56 2.10 2.94
CA LEU A 122 -14.63 1.97 1.95
C LEU A 122 -16.01 2.43 2.44
N ARG A 123 -16.17 2.86 3.70
CA ARG A 123 -17.48 3.26 4.25
C ARG A 123 -17.98 4.60 3.74
N ASN A 124 -17.07 5.50 3.39
CA ASN A 124 -17.37 6.85 2.96
C ASN A 124 -16.31 7.35 1.97
N ASP A 125 -16.52 8.55 1.42
CA ASP A 125 -15.65 9.08 0.36
C ASP A 125 -14.35 9.71 0.88
N THR A 126 -14.11 9.77 2.20
CA THR A 126 -12.82 10.27 2.75
C THR A 126 -11.67 9.32 2.48
N GLY A 127 -11.96 8.02 2.38
CA GLY A 127 -10.98 6.95 2.31
C GLY A 127 -10.34 6.59 3.65
N SER A 128 -10.79 7.16 4.77
CA SER A 128 -10.15 7.00 6.08
C SER A 128 -10.17 5.56 6.59
N ALA A 129 -8.99 4.99 6.88
CA ALA A 129 -8.88 3.67 7.51
C ALA A 129 -9.47 3.61 8.93
N MET A 130 -9.83 4.76 9.50
CA MET A 130 -10.52 4.88 10.79
C MET A 130 -12.01 5.22 10.64
N GLY A 131 -12.49 5.44 9.41
CA GLY A 131 -13.89 5.73 9.10
C GLY A 131 -14.32 7.16 9.43
N THR A 132 -13.36 8.09 9.55
CA THR A 132 -13.61 9.53 9.75
C THR A 132 -14.53 10.06 8.67
N THR A 133 -15.53 10.86 9.03
CA THR A 133 -16.42 11.48 8.05
C THR A 133 -15.81 12.78 7.50
N GLU A 134 -16.41 13.35 6.45
CA GLU A 134 -16.01 14.65 5.91
C GLU A 134 -16.17 15.74 6.97
N GLU A 135 -17.29 15.73 7.70
CA GLU A 135 -17.61 16.69 8.77
C GLU A 135 -16.64 16.57 9.95
N ASP A 136 -16.31 15.36 10.39
CA ASP A 136 -15.36 15.15 11.50
C ASP A 136 -13.95 15.62 11.12
N PHE A 137 -13.53 15.37 9.88
CA PHE A 137 -12.20 15.80 9.42
C PHE A 137 -12.11 17.33 9.32
N GLU A 138 -13.13 17.97 8.74
CA GLU A 138 -13.20 19.44 8.67
C GLU A 138 -13.17 20.05 10.06
N PHE A 139 -13.97 19.53 10.99
CA PHE A 139 -13.99 19.98 12.39
C PHE A 139 -12.61 19.90 13.04
N VAL A 140 -11.92 18.75 12.94
CA VAL A 140 -10.59 18.58 13.55
C VAL A 140 -9.58 19.54 12.94
N VAL A 141 -9.57 19.69 11.61
CA VAL A 141 -8.63 20.59 10.93
C VAL A 141 -8.85 22.04 11.38
N GLU A 142 -10.10 22.49 11.47
CA GLU A 142 -10.44 23.84 11.91
C GLU A 142 -10.08 24.08 13.39
N ASP A 143 -10.44 23.16 14.27
CA ASP A 143 -10.21 23.24 15.72
C ASP A 143 -8.70 23.31 16.03
N VAL A 144 -7.91 22.41 15.44
CA VAL A 144 -6.45 22.40 15.60
C VAL A 144 -5.83 23.67 15.00
N LEU A 145 -6.31 24.13 13.84
CA LEU A 145 -5.79 25.35 13.22
C LEU A 145 -6.05 26.59 14.10
N GLU A 146 -7.25 26.70 14.66
CA GLU A 146 -7.64 27.81 15.54
C GLU A 146 -6.80 27.81 16.82
N GLU A 147 -6.70 26.67 17.52
CA GLU A 147 -5.89 26.53 18.73
C GLU A 147 -4.44 27.00 18.51
N TYR A 148 -3.83 26.57 17.40
CA TYR A 148 -2.44 26.89 17.13
C TYR A 148 -2.21 28.32 16.64
N ARG A 149 -3.19 28.94 15.96
CA ARG A 149 -3.14 30.38 15.63
C ARG A 149 -3.22 31.23 16.90
N GLU A 150 -4.04 30.84 17.87
CA GLU A 150 -4.13 31.55 19.16
C GLU A 150 -2.86 31.38 20.00
N ALA A 151 -2.32 30.16 20.06
CA ALA A 151 -1.17 29.83 20.88
C ALA A 151 0.16 30.40 20.32
N GLN A 152 0.27 30.58 19.00
CA GLN A 152 1.52 30.95 18.33
C GLN A 152 1.31 32.14 17.38
N PRO A 153 1.48 33.38 17.89
CA PRO A 153 1.21 34.60 17.12
C PRO A 153 1.98 34.73 15.80
N GLU A 154 3.15 34.10 15.68
CA GLU A 154 3.93 34.05 14.44
C GLU A 154 3.26 33.25 13.32
N PHE A 155 2.27 32.41 13.65
CA PHE A 155 1.47 31.60 12.72
C PHE A 155 -0.01 32.04 12.68
N ALA A 156 -0.35 33.24 13.16
CA ALA A 156 -1.73 33.74 13.19
C ALA A 156 -2.42 33.70 11.81
N ASP A 157 -1.65 33.84 10.71
CA ASP A 157 -2.15 33.80 9.33
C ASP A 157 -2.01 32.43 8.65
N MET A 158 -1.49 31.40 9.33
CA MET A 158 -1.33 30.03 8.81
C MET A 158 -2.67 29.49 8.35
N GLN A 159 -2.73 28.73 7.25
CA GLN A 159 -3.97 28.17 6.70
C GLN A 159 -3.86 26.64 6.59
N ALA A 160 -4.97 25.94 6.82
CA ALA A 160 -5.15 24.52 6.49
C ALA A 160 -6.40 24.36 5.61
N PRO A 161 -6.34 24.76 4.33
CA PRO A 161 -7.52 24.82 3.48
C PRO A 161 -8.04 23.43 3.08
N ILE A 162 -9.37 23.30 3.05
CA ILE A 162 -10.10 22.13 2.53
C ILE A 162 -10.86 22.57 1.28
N ASP A 163 -10.80 21.75 0.22
CA ASP A 163 -11.49 21.95 -1.06
C ASP A 163 -11.22 23.30 -1.78
N LYS A 164 -10.04 23.90 -1.58
CA LYS A 164 -9.61 25.10 -2.30
C LYS A 164 -9.44 24.79 -3.79
N GLN A 165 -10.16 25.55 -4.61
CA GLN A 165 -10.10 25.43 -6.07
C GLN A 165 -8.79 25.98 -6.63
N GLY A 166 -8.17 25.23 -7.55
CA GLY A 166 -7.01 25.64 -8.33
C GLY A 166 -5.69 25.67 -7.57
N ALA A 167 -5.61 25.02 -6.40
CA ALA A 167 -4.37 24.94 -5.64
C ALA A 167 -3.26 24.20 -6.42
N GLU A 168 -1.99 24.54 -6.18
CA GLU A 168 -0.88 23.79 -6.80
C GLU A 168 -0.83 22.34 -6.33
N PHE A 169 -0.98 22.11 -5.01
CA PHE A 169 -0.89 20.79 -4.39
C PHE A 169 -2.21 20.33 -3.76
N PHE A 170 -2.65 19.13 -4.11
CA PHE A 170 -3.58 18.34 -3.31
C PHE A 170 -2.76 17.52 -2.31
N LEU A 171 -3.02 17.72 -1.03
CA LEU A 171 -2.34 17.02 0.07
C LEU A 171 -3.23 15.90 0.60
N ASN A 172 -2.63 14.77 0.98
CA ASN A 172 -3.29 13.72 1.74
C ASN A 172 -2.70 13.63 3.16
N GLN A 173 -3.33 12.83 4.03
CA GLN A 173 -2.90 12.66 5.41
C GLN A 173 -3.16 11.23 5.90
N ASN A 174 -2.28 10.71 6.76
CA ASN A 174 -2.58 9.50 7.51
C ASN A 174 -3.81 9.70 8.40
N SER A 175 -4.82 8.81 8.31
CA SER A 175 -6.03 8.95 9.14
C SER A 175 -5.79 8.88 10.65
N ARG A 176 -4.65 8.34 11.09
CA ARG A 176 -4.31 8.31 12.52
C ARG A 176 -4.08 9.70 13.08
N GLU A 177 -3.52 10.63 12.30
CA GLU A 177 -3.20 11.97 12.76
C GLU A 177 -4.47 12.74 13.16
N PRO A 178 -5.46 13.01 12.28
CA PRO A 178 -6.65 13.75 12.69
C PRO A 178 -7.52 13.00 13.72
N VAL A 179 -7.38 11.68 13.87
CA VAL A 179 -8.25 10.89 14.78
C VAL A 179 -7.62 10.62 16.14
N THR A 180 -6.31 10.42 16.21
CA THR A 180 -5.60 9.94 17.42
C THR A 180 -4.55 10.92 17.89
N GLU A 181 -3.85 11.58 16.97
CA GLU A 181 -2.67 12.41 17.24
C GLU A 181 -2.78 13.75 16.45
N PRO A 182 -3.82 14.57 16.68
CA PRO A 182 -4.13 15.74 15.84
C PRO A 182 -3.04 16.82 15.85
N ASP A 183 -2.24 16.88 16.92
CA ASP A 183 -1.07 17.75 17.01
C ASP A 183 -0.01 17.45 15.93
N GLU A 184 0.01 16.23 15.37
CA GLU A 184 0.96 15.84 14.32
C GLU A 184 0.66 16.47 12.95
N LEU A 185 -0.53 17.06 12.76
CA LEU A 185 -0.88 17.82 11.55
C LEU A 185 -0.06 19.12 11.43
N VAL A 186 0.21 19.76 12.58
CA VAL A 186 0.73 21.13 12.64
C VAL A 186 2.16 21.29 12.09
N PRO A 187 3.13 20.40 12.38
CA PRO A 187 4.47 20.50 11.81
C PRO A 187 4.48 20.65 10.29
N LEU A 188 3.64 19.90 9.57
CA LEU A 188 3.55 19.99 8.13
C LEU A 188 2.94 21.33 7.70
N TRP A 189 1.86 21.78 8.33
CA TRP A 189 1.23 23.06 8.02
C TRP A 189 2.19 24.23 8.21
N LYS A 190 3.03 24.21 9.26
CA LYS A 190 4.07 25.20 9.49
C LYS A 190 5.10 25.24 8.36
N ILE A 191 5.53 24.06 7.88
CA ILE A 191 6.46 23.98 6.74
C ILE A 191 5.81 24.58 5.49
N LEU A 192 4.57 24.19 5.19
CA LEU A 192 3.84 24.69 4.02
C LEU A 192 3.61 26.20 4.09
N HIS A 193 3.29 26.73 5.27
CA HIS A 193 3.11 28.16 5.52
C HIS A 193 4.42 28.95 5.31
N LEU A 194 5.50 28.53 5.97
CA LEU A 194 6.80 29.22 5.86
C LEU A 194 7.38 29.16 4.44
N ALA A 195 7.11 28.08 3.70
CA ALA A 195 7.50 27.94 2.31
C ALA A 195 6.56 28.66 1.33
N GLY A 196 5.44 29.24 1.79
CA GLY A 196 4.46 29.91 0.95
C GLY A 196 3.79 28.97 -0.07
N VAL A 197 3.62 27.70 0.30
CA VAL A 197 3.08 26.66 -0.58
C VAL A 197 1.59 26.87 -0.78
N ASP A 198 1.14 26.76 -2.02
CA ASP A 198 -0.27 26.79 -2.38
C ASP A 198 -0.85 25.37 -2.40
N TRP A 199 -1.68 25.03 -1.42
CA TRP A 199 -2.16 23.65 -1.23
C TRP A 199 -3.61 23.58 -0.75
N THR A 200 -4.16 22.36 -0.74
CA THR A 200 -5.45 22.01 -0.15
C THR A 200 -5.50 20.55 0.28
N TYR A 201 -6.20 20.26 1.37
CA TYR A 201 -6.81 18.95 1.55
C TYR A 201 -8.06 18.83 0.67
N GLY A 202 -8.50 17.60 0.42
CA GLY A 202 -9.87 17.34 -0.03
C GLY A 202 -10.79 17.06 1.15
N SER A 203 -12.07 17.41 1.07
CA SER A 203 -13.11 16.81 1.93
C SER A 203 -13.21 15.30 1.71
N LYS A 204 -12.92 14.87 0.47
CA LYS A 204 -12.92 13.48 0.00
C LYS A 204 -11.53 13.03 -0.39
N GLY A 205 -11.26 11.73 -0.22
CA GLY A 205 -10.03 11.08 -0.66
C GLY A 205 -8.76 11.68 -0.06
N TRP A 206 -8.85 12.31 1.12
CA TRP A 206 -7.70 12.89 1.82
C TRP A 206 -6.88 11.83 2.54
N ALA A 207 -7.45 10.67 2.85
CA ALA A 207 -6.70 9.61 3.54
C ALA A 207 -5.56 9.09 2.66
N GLY A 208 -4.34 9.13 3.19
CA GLY A 208 -3.13 8.77 2.45
C GLY A 208 -2.81 7.28 2.44
N GLU A 209 -3.23 6.57 3.48
CA GLU A 209 -3.04 5.13 3.58
C GLU A 209 -3.99 4.34 2.67
N ASN A 210 -3.53 3.19 2.17
CA ASN A 210 -4.36 2.31 1.35
C ASN A 210 -4.32 0.86 1.85
N TYR A 211 -5.14 0.55 2.85
CA TYR A 211 -5.20 -0.81 3.39
C TYR A 211 -5.75 -1.83 2.39
N CYS A 212 -6.55 -1.41 1.41
CA CYS A 212 -7.05 -2.31 0.37
C CYS A 212 -5.93 -2.80 -0.59
N LEU A 213 -4.94 -1.96 -0.88
CA LEU A 213 -3.69 -2.38 -1.52
C LEU A 213 -2.99 -3.46 -0.68
N PHE A 214 -2.79 -3.23 0.62
CA PHE A 214 -2.11 -4.23 1.46
C PHE A 214 -2.92 -5.52 1.62
N LEU A 215 -4.24 -5.43 1.58
CA LEU A 215 -5.17 -6.55 1.60
C LEU A 215 -5.18 -7.37 0.29
N ALA A 216 -4.59 -6.86 -0.79
CA ALA A 216 -4.75 -7.37 -2.15
C ALA A 216 -6.23 -7.42 -2.58
N ASP A 217 -6.95 -6.34 -2.28
CA ASP A 217 -8.31 -6.06 -2.75
C ASP A 217 -8.24 -5.02 -3.87
N ASN A 218 -8.19 -5.50 -5.13
CA ASN A 218 -8.01 -4.63 -6.30
C ASN A 218 -9.18 -3.66 -6.51
N ASP A 219 -10.41 -4.09 -6.22
CA ASP A 219 -11.58 -3.25 -6.43
C ASP A 219 -11.63 -2.13 -5.39
N GLY A 220 -11.38 -2.47 -4.11
CA GLY A 220 -11.25 -1.49 -3.04
C GLY A 220 -10.09 -0.53 -3.26
N TRP A 221 -8.90 -1.06 -3.63
CA TRP A 221 -7.74 -0.23 -3.96
C TRP A 221 -8.05 0.76 -5.08
N LYS A 222 -8.62 0.28 -6.20
CA LYS A 222 -9.01 1.11 -7.33
C LYS A 222 -10.02 2.18 -6.94
N HIS A 223 -11.03 1.82 -6.14
CA HIS A 223 -12.03 2.77 -5.67
C HIS A 223 -11.39 3.92 -4.89
N LEU A 224 -10.58 3.61 -3.86
CA LEU A 224 -9.92 4.63 -3.03
C LEU A 224 -8.99 5.53 -3.85
N THR A 225 -8.12 4.94 -4.67
CA THR A 225 -7.20 5.73 -5.53
C THR A 225 -7.98 6.60 -6.51
N LYS A 226 -9.09 6.10 -7.05
CA LYS A 226 -9.94 6.89 -7.95
C LYS A 226 -10.62 8.04 -7.21
N THR A 227 -11.11 7.83 -5.99
CA THR A 227 -11.75 8.89 -5.20
C THR A 227 -10.79 10.05 -4.94
N SER A 228 -9.56 9.77 -4.50
CA SER A 228 -8.52 10.80 -4.29
C SER A 228 -8.14 11.52 -5.59
N ALA A 229 -7.92 10.77 -6.68
CA ALA A 229 -7.57 11.35 -7.97
C ALA A 229 -8.71 12.20 -8.56
N ASP A 230 -9.95 11.73 -8.48
CA ASP A 230 -11.13 12.45 -8.96
C ASP A 230 -11.36 13.73 -8.16
N GLN A 231 -11.16 13.71 -6.83
CA GLN A 231 -11.26 14.92 -6.01
C GLN A 231 -10.16 15.93 -6.38
N ALA A 232 -8.90 15.51 -6.47
CA ALA A 232 -7.80 16.38 -6.88
C ALA A 232 -8.07 17.04 -8.25
N ASN A 233 -8.58 16.26 -9.22
CA ASN A 233 -8.96 16.77 -10.54
C ASN A 233 -10.16 17.72 -10.48
N LYS A 234 -11.19 17.41 -9.68
CA LYS A 234 -12.37 18.25 -9.49
C LYS A 234 -12.00 19.61 -8.90
N LEU A 235 -11.06 19.63 -7.94
CA LEU A 235 -10.52 20.85 -7.36
C LEU A 235 -9.55 21.59 -8.31
N GLY A 236 -9.19 21.00 -9.45
CA GLY A 236 -8.25 21.59 -10.41
C GLY A 236 -6.81 21.66 -9.89
N CYS A 237 -6.43 20.76 -8.98
CA CYS A 237 -5.07 20.70 -8.44
C CYS A 237 -4.07 20.18 -9.48
N LYS A 238 -2.85 20.71 -9.52
CA LYS A 238 -1.85 20.30 -10.51
C LYS A 238 -1.04 19.08 -10.07
N THR A 239 -0.74 19.00 -8.78
CA THR A 239 0.13 17.97 -8.21
C THR A 239 -0.57 17.28 -7.03
N PHE A 240 -0.62 15.95 -7.05
CA PHE A 240 -0.98 15.16 -5.87
C PHE A 240 0.28 14.94 -5.03
N LEU A 241 0.34 15.53 -3.85
CA LEU A 241 1.43 15.37 -2.91
C LEU A 241 1.05 14.30 -1.89
N ASN A 242 1.57 13.08 -2.10
CA ASN A 242 1.43 11.99 -1.15
C ASN A 242 2.49 12.11 -0.04
N THR A 243 2.05 12.23 1.21
CA THR A 243 2.95 12.26 2.38
C THR A 243 3.18 10.89 3.03
N GLU A 244 2.52 9.83 2.52
CA GLU A 244 2.51 8.46 3.06
C GLU A 244 3.12 7.39 2.13
#